data_AF-A0A0D2N470-F1
#
_entry.id   AF-A0A0D2N470-F1
#
_cell.length_a   1.000
_cell.length_b   1.000
_cell.length_c   1.000
_cell.angle_alpha   90.00
_cell.angle_beta   90.00
_cell.angle_gamma   90.00
#
_symmetry.space_group_name_H-M   'P 1'
#
loop_
_entity.id
_entity.type
_entity.pdbx_description
1 polymer ?
#
loop_
_entity_poly.entity_id
_entity_poly.type
_entity_poly.pdbx_seq_one_letter_code
_entity_poly.pdbx_strand_id
1 'polypeptide(L)'
;MDVNAREKVHMRWSKNKLQVIVGTVAFGMGINKPDVRFVIHHSLSKSMETYYQESGRAGRDGLPSECLLFFRSADMPRQSTMVFHENSGLQNLYDMVQYCQSKRQCRRSAFFRHFAEPLQECNGMCDNCAFSSEIKEVDASGHSKLLISLVREMQEKDQRVTMLQLVDRVKNKQKQLDFELKREEMEQLVVQLILDRVLKEEFQHTAYATNSYVTVGPRANQVMLGKKIIKMDVTSTSKDVDGYRKSSKHGVTLGLEFKLDKLRKELASHDKGIFPHSVLSGQQISSISAHLPNSIEELEKIIGKLKTEKYGGRILEEVKKYGNAEHPNNEVLNEEESSEIRPPRKKLKKANKQVIMVDSSNDESD
;
A
#
# COMPACT_ATOMS: atom_id res chain seq x y z
N MET A 1 30.10 2.08 8.43
CA MET A 1 29.94 2.58 9.80
C MET A 1 30.70 1.66 10.72
N ASP A 2 31.62 2.18 11.52
CA ASP A 2 32.31 1.38 12.53
C ASP A 2 31.37 0.99 13.68
N VAL A 3 31.83 0.09 14.54
CA VAL A 3 31.04 -0.49 15.65
C VAL A 3 30.63 0.58 16.66
N ASN A 4 31.52 1.51 17.00
CA ASN A 4 31.28 2.55 18.02
C ASN A 4 30.24 3.56 17.52
N ALA A 5 30.35 3.98 16.26
CA ALA A 5 29.38 4.88 15.65
C ALA A 5 27.99 4.24 15.59
N ARG A 6 27.90 2.95 15.23
CA ARG A 6 26.63 2.19 15.21
C ARG A 6 26.00 2.13 16.61
N GLU A 7 26.79 1.88 17.64
CA GLU A 7 26.32 1.85 19.03
C GLU A 7 25.82 3.22 19.50
N LYS A 8 26.56 4.30 19.22
CA LYS A 8 26.16 5.68 19.55
C LYS A 8 24.80 6.03 18.95
N VAL A 9 24.57 5.71 17.67
CA VAL A 9 23.29 5.97 16.98
C VAL A 9 22.17 5.14 17.61
N HIS A 10 22.40 3.85 17.85
CA HIS A 10 21.42 2.97 18.50
C HIS A 10 21.02 3.50 19.89
N MET A 11 21.99 3.91 20.72
CA MET A 11 21.75 4.44 22.06
C MET A 11 20.98 5.76 22.04
N ARG A 12 21.29 6.65 21.10
CA ARG A 12 20.57 7.93 20.96
C ARG A 12 19.11 7.69 20.57
N TRP A 13 18.84 6.79 19.63
CA TRP A 13 17.47 6.44 19.23
C TRP A 13 16.70 5.71 20.33
N SER A 14 17.35 4.75 21.01
CA SER A 14 16.73 4.02 22.14
C SER A 14 16.29 4.98 23.26
N LYS A 15 17.10 6.01 23.54
CA LYS A 15 16.81 7.09 24.49
C LYS A 15 15.93 8.23 23.93
N ASN A 16 15.25 8.01 22.80
CA ASN A 16 14.37 8.99 22.15
C ASN A 16 15.05 10.32 21.75
N LYS A 17 16.39 10.36 21.65
CA LYS A 17 17.15 11.53 21.15
C LYS A 17 17.15 11.62 19.62
N LEU A 18 16.92 10.49 18.94
CA LEU A 18 16.68 10.42 17.50
C LEU A 18 15.29 9.82 17.27
N GLN A 19 14.54 10.40 16.34
CA GLN A 19 13.19 9.94 16.03
C GLN A 19 13.18 8.75 15.07
N VAL A 20 14.12 8.73 14.11
CA VAL A 20 14.17 7.75 13.02
C VAL A 20 15.60 7.24 12.88
N ILE A 21 15.72 5.96 12.56
CA ILE A 21 16.96 5.38 12.04
C ILE A 21 16.69 4.89 10.62
N VAL A 22 17.63 5.19 9.73
CA VAL A 22 17.70 4.62 8.38
C VAL A 22 18.84 3.62 8.38
N GLY A 23 18.55 2.36 8.06
CA GLY A 23 19.52 1.29 8.11
C GLY A 23 19.17 0.16 7.15
N THR A 24 20.17 -0.66 6.82
CA THR A 24 19.97 -1.91 6.08
C THR A 24 19.56 -3.04 7.04
N VAL A 25 19.27 -4.22 6.48
CA VAL A 25 18.92 -5.44 7.25
C VAL A 25 19.90 -5.72 8.40
N ALA A 26 21.18 -5.39 8.21
CA ALA A 26 22.24 -5.57 9.20
C ALA A 26 22.03 -4.78 10.51
N PHE A 27 21.19 -3.74 10.51
CA PHE A 27 20.89 -2.96 11.71
C PHE A 27 19.89 -3.66 12.64
N GLY A 28 19.07 -4.60 12.13
CA GLY A 28 17.98 -5.17 12.91
C GLY A 28 18.42 -6.06 14.09
N MET A 29 19.51 -6.83 13.95
CA MET A 29 19.87 -7.83 14.97
C MET A 29 20.17 -7.15 16.33
N GLY A 30 19.45 -7.58 17.38
CA GLY A 30 19.63 -7.09 18.75
C GLY A 30 18.80 -5.88 19.18
N ILE A 31 18.01 -5.28 18.27
CA ILE A 31 17.13 -4.16 18.63
C ILE A 31 15.83 -4.66 19.27
N ASN A 32 15.57 -4.20 20.50
CA ASN A 32 14.35 -4.49 21.26
C ASN A 32 13.76 -3.23 21.91
N LYS A 33 13.51 -2.19 21.10
CA LYS A 33 12.75 -1.01 21.55
C LYS A 33 11.24 -1.33 21.46
N PRO A 34 10.46 -1.26 22.56
CA PRO A 34 9.08 -1.71 22.54
C PRO A 34 8.12 -0.76 21.81
N ASP A 35 8.44 0.53 21.84
CA ASP A 35 7.60 1.64 21.42
C ASP A 35 7.86 2.14 19.99
N VAL A 36 8.27 1.24 19.08
CA VAL A 36 8.45 1.57 17.66
C VAL A 36 7.10 1.71 16.98
N ARG A 37 6.76 2.94 16.56
CA ARG A 37 5.44 3.27 15.96
C ARG A 37 5.33 3.00 14.48
N PHE A 38 6.44 2.98 13.76
CA PHE A 38 6.43 2.63 12.35
C PHE A 38 7.72 1.94 11.92
N VAL A 39 7.59 1.06 10.94
CA VAL A 39 8.68 0.49 10.16
C VAL A 39 8.37 0.73 8.69
N ILE A 40 9.31 1.36 7.97
CA ILE A 40 9.14 1.69 6.55
C ILE A 40 10.20 0.94 5.75
N HIS A 41 9.73 0.07 4.86
CA HIS A 41 10.53 -0.58 3.84
C HIS A 41 10.57 0.30 2.61
N HIS A 42 11.70 0.98 2.40
CA HIS A 42 11.95 1.76 1.19
C HIS A 42 12.03 0.89 -0.07
N SER A 43 12.41 -0.38 0.08
CA SER A 43 12.58 -1.31 -1.04
C SER A 43 12.08 -2.70 -0.68
N LEU A 44 11.78 -3.48 -1.70
CA LEU A 44 11.28 -4.85 -1.60
C LEU A 44 12.23 -5.74 -0.76
N SER A 45 11.69 -6.40 0.27
CA SER A 45 12.44 -7.39 1.04
C SER A 45 12.75 -8.64 0.20
N LYS A 46 13.79 -9.38 0.57
CA LYS A 46 14.20 -10.63 -0.11
C LYS A 46 13.14 -11.74 -0.05
N SER A 47 12.32 -11.75 0.99
CA SER A 47 11.32 -12.77 1.23
C SER A 47 10.21 -12.29 2.15
N MET A 48 9.11 -13.04 2.22
CA MET A 48 8.03 -12.78 3.18
C MET A 48 8.51 -12.93 4.63
N GLU A 49 9.39 -13.89 4.94
CA GLU A 49 9.93 -14.08 6.29
C GLU A 49 10.81 -12.91 6.72
N THR A 50 11.65 -12.43 5.81
CA THR A 50 12.51 -11.27 6.05
C THR A 50 11.64 -10.05 6.35
N TYR A 51 10.62 -9.79 5.52
CA TYR A 51 9.68 -8.70 5.73
C TYR A 51 8.89 -8.85 7.04
N TYR A 52 8.44 -10.06 7.38
CA TYR A 52 7.72 -10.35 8.63
C TYR A 52 8.59 -10.04 9.85
N GLN A 53 9.84 -10.50 9.88
CA GLN A 53 10.76 -10.27 10.98
C GLN A 53 11.14 -8.79 11.14
N GLU A 54 11.36 -8.09 10.03
CA GLU A 54 11.73 -6.67 10.01
C GLU A 54 10.57 -5.79 10.45
N SER A 55 9.39 -6.00 9.87
CA SER A 55 8.17 -5.25 10.20
C SER A 55 7.66 -5.55 11.61
N GLY A 56 7.83 -6.78 12.11
CA GLY A 56 7.50 -7.21 13.48
C GLY A 56 8.33 -6.57 14.59
N ARG A 57 9.22 -5.63 14.26
CA ARG A 57 9.88 -4.74 15.23
C ARG A 57 8.98 -3.61 15.70
N ALA A 58 7.95 -3.28 14.92
CA ALA A 58 6.94 -2.30 15.30
C ALA A 58 6.06 -2.83 16.44
N GLY A 59 5.66 -1.97 17.38
CA GLY A 59 4.54 -2.26 18.28
C GLY A 59 4.72 -3.42 19.26
N ARG A 60 5.92 -3.68 19.78
CA ARG A 60 6.12 -4.75 20.78
C ARG A 60 5.48 -4.44 22.15
N ASP A 61 5.12 -3.19 22.38
CA ASP A 61 4.26 -2.76 23.49
C ASP A 61 2.77 -3.11 23.29
N GLY A 62 2.40 -3.71 22.15
CA GLY A 62 1.03 -4.07 21.80
C GLY A 62 0.17 -2.89 21.34
N LEU A 63 0.76 -1.68 21.23
CA LEU A 63 0.05 -0.50 20.76
C LEU A 63 0.04 -0.43 19.22
N PRO A 64 -1.00 0.21 18.63
CA PRO A 64 -1.10 0.37 17.19
C PRO A 64 0.18 0.96 16.60
N SER A 65 0.75 0.25 15.61
CA SER A 65 1.96 0.64 14.90
C SER A 65 1.82 0.28 13.41
N GLU A 66 2.50 1.03 12.53
CA GLU A 66 2.33 0.93 11.09
C GLU A 66 3.53 0.28 10.41
N CYS A 67 3.27 -0.63 9.47
CA CYS A 67 4.28 -1.26 8.63
C CYS A 67 3.99 -0.89 7.18
N LEU A 68 4.87 -0.09 6.57
CA LEU A 68 4.70 0.41 5.20
C LEU A 68 5.79 -0.16 4.31
N LEU A 69 5.41 -0.65 3.14
CA LEU A 69 6.35 -1.12 2.11
C LEU A 69 6.09 -0.36 0.81
N PHE A 70 7.12 0.35 0.33
CA PHE A 70 7.09 0.93 -1.01
C PHE A 70 7.48 -0.13 -2.04
N PHE A 71 6.59 -0.38 -2.98
CA PHE A 71 6.76 -1.40 -4.01
C PHE A 71 6.54 -0.83 -5.40
N ARG A 72 7.47 -1.13 -6.31
CA ARG A 72 7.27 -1.02 -7.74
C ARG A 72 7.69 -2.32 -8.40
N SER A 73 6.93 -2.75 -9.41
CA SER A 73 7.29 -3.92 -10.23
C SER A 73 8.69 -3.78 -10.85
N ALA A 74 9.09 -2.55 -11.20
CA ALA A 74 10.43 -2.23 -11.70
C ALA A 74 11.58 -2.53 -10.74
N ASP A 75 11.32 -2.67 -9.43
CA ASP A 75 12.37 -2.95 -8.43
C ASP A 75 12.69 -4.44 -8.32
N MET A 76 11.81 -5.31 -8.82
CA MET A 76 11.97 -6.77 -8.71
C MET A 76 13.30 -7.27 -9.33
N PRO A 77 13.73 -6.85 -10.54
CA PRO A 77 15.00 -7.29 -11.12
C PRO A 77 16.24 -6.93 -10.29
N ARG A 78 16.19 -5.81 -9.54
CA ARG A 78 17.29 -5.43 -8.65
C ARG A 78 17.39 -6.40 -7.48
N GLN A 79 16.26 -6.86 -6.96
CA GLN A 79 16.23 -7.82 -5.86
C GLN A 79 16.58 -9.23 -6.34
N SER A 80 16.09 -9.64 -7.52
CA SER A 80 16.35 -10.97 -8.09
C SER A 80 17.83 -11.19 -8.36
N THR A 81 18.55 -10.19 -8.89
CA THR A 81 20.01 -10.27 -9.11
C THR A 81 20.83 -10.41 -7.82
N MET A 82 20.28 -10.05 -6.66
CA MET A 82 20.94 -10.23 -5.36
C MET A 82 20.67 -11.60 -4.73
N VAL A 83 19.57 -12.26 -5.08
CA VAL A 83 19.13 -13.51 -4.43
C VAL A 83 19.20 -14.74 -5.32
N PHE A 84 19.48 -14.62 -6.62
CA PHE A 84 19.44 -15.75 -7.54
C PHE A 84 20.49 -16.86 -7.28
N HIS A 85 21.58 -16.52 -6.59
CA HIS A 85 22.58 -17.49 -6.12
C HIS A 85 22.20 -18.15 -4.78
N GLU A 86 21.22 -17.60 -4.06
CA GLU A 86 20.74 -18.15 -2.80
C GLU A 86 19.82 -19.35 -3.08
N ASN A 87 19.93 -20.42 -2.29
CA ASN A 87 19.03 -21.56 -2.41
C ASN A 87 17.59 -21.11 -2.15
N SER A 88 16.67 -21.40 -3.07
CA SER A 88 15.29 -20.90 -3.06
C SER A 88 15.13 -19.36 -3.05
N GLY A 89 16.19 -18.58 -3.25
CA GLY A 89 16.15 -17.11 -3.13
C GLY A 89 15.16 -16.46 -4.10
N LEU A 90 15.12 -16.93 -5.35
CA LEU A 90 14.14 -16.45 -6.34
C LEU A 90 12.71 -16.81 -5.95
N GLN A 91 12.47 -18.03 -5.46
CA GLN A 91 11.12 -18.45 -5.08
C GLN A 91 10.61 -17.61 -3.91
N ASN A 92 11.44 -17.43 -2.88
CA ASN A 92 11.13 -16.60 -1.72
C ASN A 92 10.84 -15.13 -2.11
N LEU A 93 11.61 -14.60 -3.06
CA LEU A 93 11.37 -13.26 -3.62
C LEU A 93 10.05 -13.20 -4.38
N TYR A 94 9.76 -14.19 -5.21
CA TYR A 94 8.52 -14.25 -5.98
C TYR A 94 7.29 -14.31 -5.09
N ASP A 95 7.35 -15.02 -3.96
CA ASP A 95 6.27 -15.04 -2.96
C ASP A 95 6.07 -13.65 -2.35
N MET A 96 7.16 -12.91 -2.07
CA MET A 96 7.10 -11.53 -1.59
C MET A 96 6.54 -10.56 -2.65
N VAL A 97 6.89 -10.74 -3.92
CA VAL A 97 6.34 -9.96 -5.04
C VAL A 97 4.84 -10.23 -5.20
N GLN A 98 4.42 -11.49 -5.10
CA GLN A 98 3.01 -11.87 -5.14
C GLN A 98 2.23 -11.27 -3.96
N TYR A 99 2.83 -11.27 -2.76
CA TYR A 99 2.29 -10.56 -1.61
C TYR A 99 2.05 -9.07 -1.94
N CYS A 100 3.02 -8.38 -2.51
CA CYS A 100 2.91 -6.96 -2.87
C CYS A 100 1.84 -6.67 -3.94
N GLN A 101 1.78 -7.48 -5.00
CA GLN A 101 0.84 -7.31 -6.11
C GLN A 101 -0.62 -7.66 -5.76
N SER A 102 -0.84 -8.40 -4.67
CA SER A 102 -2.19 -8.76 -4.25
C SER A 102 -2.99 -7.54 -3.80
N LYS A 103 -4.06 -7.22 -4.54
CA LYS A 103 -4.98 -6.11 -4.25
C LYS A 103 -6.24 -6.55 -3.49
N ARG A 104 -6.56 -7.85 -3.48
CA ARG A 104 -7.81 -8.40 -2.92
C ARG A 104 -7.60 -9.17 -1.62
N GLN A 105 -6.46 -9.83 -1.48
CA GLN A 105 -6.22 -10.71 -0.35
C GLN A 105 -5.81 -9.90 0.88
N CYS A 106 -6.38 -10.22 2.04
CA CYS A 106 -5.93 -9.65 3.30
C CYS A 106 -4.42 -9.91 3.51
N ARG A 107 -3.66 -8.86 3.86
CA ARG A 107 -2.21 -8.95 4.14
C ARG A 107 -1.89 -9.90 5.29
N ARG A 108 -2.68 -9.87 6.38
CA ARG A 108 -2.52 -10.80 7.52
C ARG A 108 -2.76 -12.25 7.10
N SER A 109 -3.83 -12.50 6.35
CA SER A 109 -4.12 -13.85 5.86
C SER A 109 -3.05 -14.37 4.89
N ALA A 110 -2.32 -13.50 4.19
CA ALA A 110 -1.18 -13.93 3.38
C ALA A 110 -0.07 -14.51 4.27
N PHE A 111 0.27 -13.85 5.38
CA PHE A 111 1.25 -14.38 6.34
C PHE A 111 0.79 -15.65 7.04
N PHE A 112 -0.46 -15.71 7.52
CA PHE A 112 -0.97 -16.94 8.16
C PHE A 112 -0.89 -18.15 7.22
N ARG A 113 -1.23 -17.98 5.94
CA ARG A 113 -1.05 -19.05 4.95
C ARG A 113 0.42 -19.40 4.73
N HIS A 114 1.28 -18.39 4.63
CA HIS A 114 2.72 -18.57 4.41
C HIS A 114 3.38 -19.38 5.53
N PHE A 115 3.03 -19.11 6.79
CA PHE A 115 3.55 -19.81 7.97
C PHE A 115 2.71 -21.03 8.39
N ALA A 116 1.71 -21.42 7.60
CA ALA A 116 0.78 -22.51 7.93
C ALA A 116 0.10 -22.36 9.31
N GLU A 117 -0.21 -21.13 9.71
CA GLU A 117 -0.90 -20.80 10.94
C GLU A 117 -2.43 -20.70 10.73
N PRO A 118 -3.24 -20.91 11.79
CA PRO A 118 -4.68 -20.71 11.73
C PRO A 118 -5.04 -19.27 11.32
N LEU A 119 -5.98 -19.14 10.38
CA LEU A 119 -6.44 -17.84 9.93
C LEU A 119 -7.14 -17.08 11.07
N GLN A 120 -6.77 -15.81 11.24
CA GLN A 120 -7.44 -14.89 12.15
C GLN A 120 -8.04 -13.71 11.39
N GLU A 121 -9.05 -13.08 12.00
CA GLU A 121 -9.70 -11.92 11.42
C GLU A 121 -8.78 -10.69 11.41
N CYS A 122 -8.81 -9.96 10.30
CA CYS A 122 -7.97 -8.77 10.13
C CYS A 122 -8.51 -7.56 10.90
N ASN A 123 -9.83 -7.47 11.07
CA ASN A 123 -10.50 -6.31 11.66
C ASN A 123 -10.15 -4.97 10.97
N GLY A 124 -9.87 -4.98 9.67
CA GLY A 124 -9.54 -3.76 8.92
C GLY A 124 -8.17 -3.16 9.28
N MET A 125 -7.23 -3.98 9.77
CA MET A 125 -5.88 -3.54 10.16
C MET A 125 -4.84 -3.60 9.03
N CYS A 126 -5.26 -3.85 7.78
CA CYS A 126 -4.41 -3.74 6.60
C CYS A 126 -5.10 -2.96 5.50
N ASP A 127 -4.31 -2.37 4.60
CA ASP A 127 -4.75 -1.63 3.42
C ASP A 127 -5.87 -2.33 2.64
N ASN A 128 -5.67 -3.59 2.24
CA ASN A 128 -6.63 -4.35 1.42
C ASN A 128 -7.97 -4.61 2.13
N CYS A 129 -8.01 -4.58 3.47
CA CYS A 129 -9.25 -4.76 4.24
C CYS A 129 -9.86 -3.42 4.68
N ALA A 130 -9.04 -2.37 4.79
CA ALA A 130 -9.48 -1.04 5.21
C ALA A 130 -10.04 -0.24 4.03
N PHE A 131 -9.49 -0.44 2.83
CA PHE A 131 -9.86 0.30 1.63
C PHE A 131 -10.43 -0.66 0.59
N SER A 132 -11.68 -0.42 0.17
CA SER A 132 -12.29 -1.13 -0.95
C SER A 132 -12.01 -0.35 -2.22
N SER A 133 -11.06 -0.81 -3.02
CA SER A 133 -10.91 -0.31 -4.40
C SER A 133 -11.79 -1.15 -5.34
N GLU A 134 -12.44 -0.49 -6.30
CA GLU A 134 -13.05 -1.19 -7.42
C GLU A 134 -11.94 -1.76 -8.31
N ILE A 135 -11.69 -3.06 -8.15
CA ILE A 135 -10.69 -3.79 -8.91
C ILE A 135 -11.41 -4.55 -10.02
N LYS A 136 -11.06 -4.23 -11.27
CA LYS A 136 -11.57 -4.91 -12.46
C LYS A 136 -10.57 -5.98 -12.91
N GLU A 137 -11.05 -7.20 -13.04
CA GLU A 137 -10.29 -8.28 -13.67
C GLU A 137 -10.38 -8.11 -15.20
N VAL A 138 -9.24 -8.02 -15.88
CA VAL A 138 -9.15 -7.90 -17.34
C VAL A 138 -8.38 -9.07 -17.94
N ASP A 139 -8.78 -9.51 -19.13
CA ASP A 139 -8.01 -10.48 -19.92
C ASP A 139 -6.83 -9.78 -20.59
N ALA A 140 -5.61 -10.10 -20.12
CA ALA A 140 -4.35 -9.57 -20.63
C ALA A 140 -3.66 -10.55 -21.60
N SER A 141 -4.36 -11.57 -22.11
CA SER A 141 -3.78 -12.58 -23.01
C SER A 141 -3.26 -11.99 -24.31
N GLY A 142 -3.94 -10.99 -24.89
CA GLY A 142 -3.47 -10.28 -26.09
C GLY A 142 -2.12 -9.58 -25.85
N HIS A 143 -2.02 -8.82 -24.75
CA HIS A 143 -0.78 -8.18 -24.30
C HIS A 143 0.32 -9.21 -24.02
N SER A 144 -0.04 -10.34 -23.41
CA SER A 144 0.88 -11.42 -23.09
C SER A 144 1.46 -12.08 -24.34
N LYS A 145 0.62 -12.34 -25.36
CA LYS A 145 1.07 -12.86 -26.66
C LYS A 145 2.02 -11.87 -27.35
N LEU A 146 1.72 -10.58 -27.30
CA LEU A 146 2.61 -9.54 -27.85
C LEU A 146 3.98 -9.54 -27.16
N LEU A 147 4.00 -9.59 -25.81
CA LEU A 147 5.23 -9.70 -25.03
C LEU A 147 6.06 -10.93 -25.40
N ILE A 148 5.43 -12.11 -25.47
CA ILE A 148 6.09 -13.37 -25.84
C ILE A 148 6.68 -13.28 -27.25
N SER A 149 5.92 -12.78 -28.22
CA SER A 149 6.38 -12.62 -29.61
C SER A 149 7.57 -11.68 -29.71
N LEU A 150 7.59 -10.58 -28.96
CA LEU A 150 8.73 -9.66 -28.93
C LEU A 150 9.98 -10.31 -28.35
N VAL A 151 9.85 -11.03 -27.23
CA VAL A 151 10.98 -11.73 -26.63
C VAL A 151 11.53 -12.78 -27.61
N ARG A 152 10.67 -13.53 -28.32
CA ARG A 152 11.09 -14.48 -29.36
C ARG A 152 11.85 -13.81 -30.50
N GLU A 153 11.31 -12.72 -31.05
CA GLU A 153 11.94 -11.95 -32.13
C GLU A 153 13.34 -11.47 -31.73
N MET A 154 13.51 -11.04 -30.48
CA MET A 154 14.81 -10.61 -29.97
C MET A 154 15.79 -11.79 -29.82
N GLN A 155 15.32 -12.94 -29.32
CA GLN A 155 16.14 -14.14 -29.17
C GLN A 155 16.58 -14.71 -30.53
N GLU A 156 15.72 -14.68 -31.56
CA GLU A 156 16.08 -15.07 -32.93
C GLU A 156 17.19 -14.20 -33.52
N LYS A 157 17.28 -12.94 -33.08
CA LYS A 157 18.32 -11.97 -33.47
C LYS A 157 19.54 -11.99 -32.55
N ASP A 158 19.64 -12.96 -31.63
CA ASP A 158 20.67 -13.05 -30.57
C ASP A 158 20.77 -11.77 -29.70
N GLN A 159 19.63 -11.11 -29.47
CA GLN A 159 19.53 -9.91 -28.65
C GLN A 159 18.87 -10.21 -27.30
N ARG A 160 19.46 -9.69 -26.23
CA ARG A 160 18.90 -9.77 -24.88
C ARG A 160 18.08 -8.52 -24.56
N VAL A 161 17.06 -8.68 -23.72
CA VAL A 161 16.18 -7.58 -23.32
C VAL A 161 15.90 -7.62 -21.83
N THR A 162 16.07 -6.49 -21.15
CA THR A 162 15.68 -6.33 -19.75
C THR A 162 14.18 -6.09 -19.64
N MET A 163 13.62 -6.31 -18.44
CA MET A 163 12.20 -6.05 -18.18
C MET A 163 11.76 -4.64 -18.64
N LEU A 164 12.49 -3.60 -18.25
CA LEU A 164 12.11 -2.22 -18.58
C LEU A 164 12.24 -1.92 -20.08
N GLN A 165 13.28 -2.45 -20.74
CA GLN A 165 13.41 -2.35 -22.19
C GLN A 165 12.28 -3.08 -22.93
N LEU A 166 11.78 -4.21 -22.40
CA LEU A 166 10.64 -4.92 -22.96
C LEU A 166 9.37 -4.06 -22.87
N VAL A 167 9.10 -3.47 -21.69
CA VAL A 167 7.98 -2.55 -21.48
C VAL A 167 8.04 -1.36 -22.46
N ASP A 168 9.23 -0.78 -22.64
CA ASP A 168 9.42 0.35 -23.57
C ASP A 168 9.13 -0.02 -25.03
N ARG A 169 9.54 -1.21 -25.47
CA ARG A 169 9.30 -1.69 -26.84
C ARG A 169 7.83 -2.03 -27.12
N VAL A 170 7.08 -2.46 -26.11
CA VAL A 170 5.65 -2.79 -26.24
C VAL A 170 4.80 -1.54 -26.40
N LYS A 171 5.23 -0.41 -25.83
CA LYS A 171 4.45 0.84 -25.75
C LYS A 171 3.79 1.25 -27.07
N ASN A 172 4.49 1.15 -28.19
CA ASN A 172 3.94 1.51 -29.51
C ASN A 172 3.20 0.36 -30.20
N LYS A 173 3.55 -0.89 -29.90
CA LYS A 173 2.94 -2.08 -30.53
C LYS A 173 1.60 -2.47 -29.89
N GLN A 174 1.35 -2.10 -28.64
CA GLN A 174 0.06 -2.39 -27.97
C GLN A 174 -1.13 -1.58 -28.49
N LYS A 175 -0.89 -0.52 -29.29
CA LYS A 175 -1.95 0.30 -29.92
C LYS A 175 -2.88 -0.50 -30.87
N GLN A 176 -2.46 -1.70 -31.25
CA GLN A 176 -3.22 -2.60 -32.11
C GLN A 176 -4.14 -3.54 -31.30
N LEU A 177 -4.12 -3.47 -29.97
CA LEU A 177 -4.93 -4.28 -29.07
C LEU A 177 -6.21 -3.55 -28.66
N ASP A 178 -7.17 -4.30 -28.11
CA ASP A 178 -8.51 -3.79 -27.73
C ASP A 178 -8.46 -2.68 -26.68
N PHE A 179 -7.42 -2.65 -25.85
CA PHE A 179 -7.18 -1.62 -24.86
C PHE A 179 -5.69 -1.44 -24.62
N GLU A 180 -5.29 -0.26 -24.12
CA GLU A 180 -3.90 0.03 -23.77
C GLU A 180 -3.68 -0.08 -22.26
N LEU A 181 -2.58 -0.71 -21.86
CA LEU A 181 -2.11 -0.71 -20.48
C LEU A 181 -1.18 0.48 -20.23
N LYS A 182 -1.33 1.12 -19.07
CA LYS A 182 -0.37 2.11 -18.56
C LYS A 182 0.98 1.44 -18.31
N ARG A 183 2.05 2.24 -18.22
CA ARG A 183 3.41 1.73 -17.98
C ARG A 183 3.47 0.82 -16.74
N GLU A 184 2.91 1.27 -15.63
CA GLU A 184 2.93 0.51 -14.36
C GLU A 184 2.16 -0.81 -14.46
N GLU A 185 1.03 -0.83 -15.18
CA GLU A 185 0.24 -2.04 -15.42
C GLU A 185 0.99 -3.01 -16.35
N MET A 186 1.72 -2.50 -17.34
CA MET A 186 2.60 -3.31 -18.18
C MET A 186 3.78 -3.88 -17.39
N GLU A 187 4.39 -3.10 -16.49
CA GLU A 187 5.42 -3.59 -15.58
C GLU A 187 4.85 -4.70 -14.66
N GLN A 188 3.64 -4.52 -14.11
CA GLN A 188 2.92 -5.56 -13.36
C GLN A 188 2.66 -6.81 -14.19
N LEU A 189 2.22 -6.66 -15.44
CA LEU A 189 1.96 -7.76 -16.34
C LEU A 189 3.23 -8.58 -16.62
N VAL A 190 4.36 -7.94 -16.92
CA VAL A 190 5.63 -8.65 -17.15
C VAL A 190 6.03 -9.46 -15.93
N VAL A 191 5.92 -8.88 -14.73
CA VAL A 191 6.18 -9.60 -13.46
C VAL A 191 5.21 -10.77 -13.29
N GLN A 192 3.92 -10.57 -13.53
CA GLN A 192 2.91 -11.65 -13.45
C GLN A 192 3.24 -12.80 -14.40
N LEU A 193 3.70 -12.51 -15.63
CA LEU A 193 4.13 -13.53 -16.58
C LEU A 193 5.37 -14.30 -16.12
N ILE A 194 6.29 -13.65 -15.40
CA ILE A 194 7.44 -14.32 -14.78
C ILE A 194 6.96 -15.26 -13.65
N LEU A 195 6.10 -14.77 -12.76
CA LEU A 195 5.51 -15.58 -11.67
C LEU A 195 4.74 -16.79 -12.23
N ASP A 196 4.01 -16.60 -13.33
CA ASP A 196 3.27 -17.64 -14.02
C ASP A 196 4.14 -18.62 -14.84
N ARG A 197 5.47 -18.44 -14.86
CA ARG A 197 6.43 -19.19 -15.68
C ARG A 197 6.15 -19.13 -17.18
N VAL A 198 5.49 -18.06 -17.63
CA VAL A 198 5.26 -17.74 -19.04
C VAL A 198 6.48 -17.01 -19.60
N LEU A 199 7.05 -16.10 -18.83
CA LEU A 199 8.39 -15.55 -19.02
C LEU A 199 9.31 -16.11 -17.92
N LYS A 200 10.61 -15.95 -18.10
CA LYS A 200 11.61 -16.30 -17.07
C LYS A 200 12.72 -15.25 -17.06
N GLU A 201 13.33 -15.06 -15.90
CA GLU A 201 14.56 -14.27 -15.79
C GLU A 201 15.78 -15.11 -16.15
N GLU A 202 16.75 -14.49 -16.80
CA GLU A 202 18.08 -15.04 -17.09
C GLU A 202 19.13 -14.05 -16.63
N PHE A 203 20.07 -14.53 -15.81
CA PHE A 203 21.07 -13.70 -15.16
C PHE A 203 22.41 -13.79 -15.88
N GLN A 204 23.04 -12.64 -16.14
CA GLN A 204 24.37 -12.59 -16.75
C GLN A 204 25.31 -11.71 -15.92
N HIS A 205 26.49 -12.25 -15.66
CA HIS A 205 27.57 -11.52 -15.02
C HIS A 205 28.30 -10.65 -16.04
N THR A 206 28.52 -9.40 -15.66
CA THR A 206 29.45 -8.47 -16.28
C THR A 206 30.57 -8.15 -15.30
N ALA A 207 31.58 -7.39 -15.72
CA ALA A 207 32.72 -7.03 -14.86
C ALA A 207 32.31 -6.32 -13.55
N TYR A 208 31.17 -5.62 -13.53
CA TYR A 208 30.77 -4.76 -12.40
C TYR A 208 29.39 -5.07 -11.83
N ALA A 209 28.58 -5.89 -12.51
CA ALA A 209 27.19 -6.13 -12.11
C ALA A 209 26.65 -7.45 -12.66
N THR A 210 25.64 -7.98 -11.99
CA THR A 210 24.75 -9.01 -12.54
C THR A 210 23.53 -8.33 -13.13
N ASN A 211 23.24 -8.60 -14.41
CA ASN A 211 22.05 -8.09 -15.09
C ASN A 211 20.98 -9.20 -15.17
N SER A 212 19.71 -8.82 -15.00
CA SER A 212 18.55 -9.69 -15.27
C SER A 212 17.94 -9.35 -16.63
N TYR A 213 17.85 -10.38 -17.48
CA TYR A 213 17.20 -10.34 -18.78
C TYR A 213 15.95 -11.21 -18.77
N VAL A 214 15.00 -10.92 -19.65
CA VAL A 214 13.75 -11.66 -19.76
C VAL A 214 13.80 -12.56 -20.98
N THR A 215 13.45 -13.83 -20.81
CA THR A 215 13.37 -14.83 -21.87
C THR A 215 12.06 -15.60 -21.81
N VAL A 216 11.77 -16.39 -22.84
CA VAL A 216 10.56 -17.21 -22.92
C VAL A 216 10.60 -18.31 -21.86
N GLY A 217 9.52 -18.40 -21.06
CA GLY A 217 9.33 -19.42 -20.05
C GLY A 217 8.63 -20.67 -20.57
N PRO A 218 8.61 -21.77 -19.79
CA PRO A 218 8.06 -23.07 -20.21
C PRO A 218 6.57 -23.03 -20.54
N ARG A 219 5.79 -22.10 -19.97
CA ARG A 219 4.33 -22.01 -20.18
C ARG A 219 3.94 -21.04 -21.31
N ALA A 220 4.90 -20.42 -21.99
CA ALA A 220 4.62 -19.46 -23.07
C ALA A 220 3.76 -20.05 -24.20
N ASN A 221 4.05 -21.29 -24.61
CA ASN A 221 3.29 -21.95 -25.68
C ASN A 221 1.81 -22.14 -25.31
N GLN A 222 1.49 -22.34 -24.03
CA GLN A 222 0.10 -22.49 -23.58
C GLN A 222 -0.68 -21.20 -23.79
N VAL A 223 -0.05 -20.03 -23.55
CA VAL A 223 -0.67 -18.72 -23.78
C VAL A 223 -0.79 -18.42 -25.27
N MET A 224 0.25 -18.72 -26.06
CA MET A 224 0.23 -18.52 -27.52
C MET A 224 -0.88 -19.33 -28.20
N LEU A 225 -1.07 -20.58 -27.77
CA LEU A 225 -2.13 -21.47 -28.27
C LEU A 225 -3.52 -21.19 -27.66
N GLY A 226 -3.66 -20.19 -26.78
CA GLY A 226 -4.93 -19.86 -26.11
C GLY A 226 -5.39 -20.88 -25.06
N LYS A 227 -4.55 -21.85 -24.68
CA LYS A 227 -4.84 -22.86 -23.64
C LYS A 227 -4.74 -22.30 -22.22
N LYS A 228 -4.02 -21.20 -22.02
CA LYS A 228 -3.92 -20.47 -20.74
C LYS A 228 -4.31 -19.00 -20.96
N ILE A 229 -5.35 -18.57 -20.26
CA ILE A 229 -5.79 -17.17 -20.21
C ILE A 229 -4.99 -16.46 -19.12
N ILE A 230 -4.46 -15.28 -19.43
CA ILE A 230 -3.76 -14.43 -18.47
C ILE A 230 -4.70 -13.34 -18.00
N LYS A 231 -5.00 -13.32 -16.71
CA LYS A 231 -5.87 -12.32 -16.09
C LYS A 231 -5.04 -11.37 -15.26
N MET A 232 -5.45 -10.11 -15.22
CA MET A 232 -4.79 -9.08 -14.43
C MET A 232 -5.82 -8.20 -13.72
N ASP A 233 -5.53 -7.87 -12.46
CA ASP A 233 -6.35 -6.96 -11.67
C ASP A 233 -5.92 -5.51 -11.90
N VAL A 234 -6.74 -4.74 -12.61
CA VAL A 234 -6.54 -3.31 -12.86
C VAL A 234 -7.41 -2.51 -11.89
N THR A 235 -6.82 -1.46 -11.31
CA THR A 235 -7.59 -0.56 -10.45
C THR A 235 -8.37 0.37 -11.36
N SER A 236 -9.71 0.38 -11.23
CA SER A 236 -10.51 1.37 -11.93
C SER A 236 -10.13 2.74 -11.41
N THR A 237 -9.43 3.55 -12.21
CA THR A 237 -9.48 4.99 -11.99
C THR A 237 -10.89 5.42 -12.36
N SER A 238 -11.80 5.47 -11.38
CA SER A 238 -12.77 6.57 -11.40
C SER A 238 -11.93 7.82 -11.61
N LYS A 239 -12.30 8.65 -12.59
CA LYS A 239 -11.55 9.87 -12.88
C LYS A 239 -11.39 10.64 -11.57
N ASP A 240 -10.20 10.55 -10.97
CA ASP A 240 -9.80 11.49 -9.95
C ASP A 240 -9.85 12.83 -10.66
N VAL A 241 -10.85 13.61 -10.29
CA VAL A 241 -10.94 15.02 -10.61
C VAL A 241 -9.80 15.63 -9.83
N ASP A 242 -8.60 15.58 -10.42
CA ASP A 242 -7.46 16.36 -9.99
C ASP A 242 -7.82 17.81 -10.30
N GLY A 243 -8.39 18.43 -9.28
CA GLY A 243 -9.14 19.65 -9.42
C GLY A 243 -9.81 19.92 -8.10
N TYR A 244 -9.15 20.77 -7.31
CA TYR A 244 -9.68 21.50 -6.18
C TYR A 244 -11.05 22.11 -6.55
N ARG A 245 -12.12 21.31 -6.48
CA ARG A 245 -13.48 21.75 -6.72
C ARG A 245 -13.90 22.50 -5.46
N LYS A 246 -13.93 23.84 -5.56
CA LYS A 246 -14.85 24.66 -4.78
C LYS A 246 -16.26 24.08 -4.96
N SER A 247 -16.69 23.21 -4.06
CA SER A 247 -18.07 22.72 -4.01
C SER A 247 -18.94 23.73 -3.28
N SER A 248 -19.49 24.67 -4.07
CA SER A 248 -20.70 25.41 -3.70
C SER A 248 -21.89 24.44 -3.74
N LYS A 249 -22.01 23.54 -2.74
CA LYS A 249 -23.21 22.75 -2.38
C LYS A 249 -23.00 21.86 -1.11
N HIS A 250 -22.22 22.29 -0.12
CA HIS A 250 -21.88 21.49 1.08
C HIS A 250 -22.20 22.21 2.40
N GLY A 251 -23.48 22.37 2.72
CA GLY A 251 -23.90 22.71 4.09
C GLY A 251 -24.17 21.48 4.96
N VAL A 252 -24.78 20.45 4.37
CA VAL A 252 -25.41 19.35 5.12
C VAL A 252 -24.52 18.10 5.27
N THR A 253 -23.56 17.85 4.37
CA THR A 253 -22.79 16.58 4.38
C THR A 253 -21.53 16.62 5.25
N LEU A 254 -20.94 17.81 5.49
CA LEU A 254 -19.70 17.95 6.27
C LEU A 254 -19.91 17.73 7.78
N GLY A 255 -21.12 17.95 8.29
CA GLY A 255 -21.44 17.83 9.71
C GLY A 255 -21.44 16.38 10.21
N LEU A 256 -22.07 15.48 9.45
CA LEU A 256 -22.13 14.05 9.80
C LEU A 256 -20.77 13.37 9.64
N GLU A 257 -20.01 13.70 8.59
CA GLU A 257 -18.66 13.15 8.39
C GLU A 257 -17.73 13.47 9.57
N PHE A 258 -17.79 14.70 10.09
CA PHE A 258 -17.01 15.11 11.27
C PHE A 258 -17.44 14.36 12.54
N LYS A 259 -18.75 14.18 12.76
CA LYS A 259 -19.27 13.43 13.90
C LYS A 259 -18.86 11.95 13.84
N LEU A 260 -18.95 11.33 12.67
CA LEU A 260 -18.49 9.96 12.43
C LEU A 260 -16.96 9.85 12.58
N ASP A 261 -16.18 10.86 12.16
CA ASP A 261 -14.73 10.91 12.40
C ASP A 261 -14.39 10.96 13.90
N LYS A 262 -15.15 11.74 14.67
CA LYS A 262 -14.98 11.80 16.13
C LYS A 262 -15.36 10.46 16.78
N LEU A 263 -16.51 9.89 16.39
CA LEU A 263 -16.99 8.61 16.90
C LEU A 263 -16.00 7.48 16.59
N ARG A 264 -15.42 7.40 15.39
CA ARG A 264 -14.41 6.35 15.09
C ARG A 264 -13.18 6.45 15.97
N LYS A 265 -12.74 7.67 16.36
CA LYS A 265 -11.59 7.87 17.25
C LYS A 265 -11.92 7.47 18.68
N GLU A 266 -13.13 7.80 19.14
CA GLU A 266 -13.64 7.37 20.45
C GLU A 266 -13.72 5.84 20.52
N LEU A 267 -14.40 5.20 19.56
CA LEU A 267 -14.53 3.73 19.50
C LEU A 267 -13.16 3.04 19.42
N ALA A 268 -12.23 3.59 18.62
CA ALA A 268 -10.87 3.05 18.54
C ALA A 268 -10.07 3.20 19.83
N SER A 269 -10.36 4.20 20.67
CA SER A 269 -9.70 4.40 21.96
C SER A 269 -10.20 3.45 23.04
N HIS A 270 -11.46 3.00 22.96
CA HIS A 270 -12.06 2.07 23.91
C HIS A 270 -11.53 0.64 23.72
N ASP A 271 -11.33 0.22 22.47
CA ASP A 271 -10.72 -1.07 22.13
C ASP A 271 -9.19 -0.91 22.06
N LYS A 272 -8.46 -1.45 23.04
CA LYS A 272 -7.00 -1.43 22.99
C LYS A 272 -6.49 -2.11 21.71
N GLY A 273 -5.62 -1.42 20.96
CA GLY A 273 -4.87 -2.02 19.85
C GLY A 273 -5.49 -1.89 18.46
N ILE A 274 -6.54 -1.06 18.27
CA ILE A 274 -7.12 -0.81 16.95
C ILE A 274 -6.88 0.63 16.46
N PHE A 275 -6.76 0.80 15.15
CA PHE A 275 -6.65 2.12 14.54
C PHE A 275 -8.04 2.72 14.22
N PRO A 276 -8.20 4.06 14.20
CA PRO A 276 -9.46 4.70 13.81
C PRO A 276 -9.96 4.28 12.42
N HIS A 277 -9.06 4.09 11.45
CA HIS A 277 -9.43 3.67 10.09
C HIS A 277 -9.93 2.22 10.03
N SER A 278 -9.56 1.39 11.00
CA SER A 278 -10.03 0.01 11.14
C SER A 278 -11.49 -0.05 11.62
N VAL A 279 -11.91 0.91 12.45
CA VAL A 279 -13.32 1.13 12.81
C VAL A 279 -14.09 1.61 11.58
N LEU A 280 -13.73 2.77 11.02
CA LEU A 280 -14.33 3.32 9.81
C LEU A 280 -13.29 3.98 8.91
N SER A 281 -13.19 3.53 7.66
CA SER A 281 -12.36 4.19 6.66
C SER A 281 -12.98 5.52 6.22
N GLY A 282 -12.18 6.43 5.64
CA GLY A 282 -12.70 7.70 5.13
C GLY A 282 -13.76 7.49 4.04
N GLN A 283 -13.58 6.47 3.19
CA GLN A 283 -14.56 6.08 2.18
C GLN A 283 -15.87 5.63 2.81
N GLN A 284 -15.81 4.78 3.85
CA GLN A 284 -17.00 4.32 4.57
C GLN A 284 -17.75 5.47 5.23
N ILE A 285 -17.05 6.43 5.84
CA ILE A 285 -17.67 7.64 6.41
C ILE A 285 -18.42 8.43 5.34
N SER A 286 -17.79 8.64 4.18
CA SER A 286 -18.41 9.37 3.08
C SER A 286 -19.61 8.61 2.51
N SER A 287 -19.51 7.29 2.34
CA SER A 287 -20.63 6.44 1.90
C SER A 287 -21.81 6.45 2.87
N ILE A 288 -21.56 6.36 4.19
CA ILE A 288 -22.61 6.45 5.23
C ILE A 288 -23.27 7.83 5.18
N SER A 289 -22.47 8.89 5.05
CA SER A 289 -22.99 10.26 5.03
C SER A 289 -23.80 10.56 3.77
N ALA A 290 -23.49 9.89 2.66
CA ALA A 290 -24.23 10.00 1.40
C ALA A 290 -25.54 9.19 1.38
N HIS A 291 -25.57 8.00 1.99
CA HIS A 291 -26.70 7.07 1.90
C HIS A 291 -27.62 7.09 3.12
N LEU A 292 -27.19 7.65 4.26
CA LEU A 292 -27.95 7.75 5.51
C LEU A 292 -28.69 6.44 5.87
N PRO A 293 -27.96 5.33 6.08
CA PRO A 293 -28.56 4.04 6.36
C PRO A 293 -29.41 4.08 7.64
N ASN A 294 -30.64 3.57 7.55
CA ASN A 294 -31.60 3.59 8.67
C ASN A 294 -31.79 2.22 9.32
N SER A 295 -31.26 1.16 8.70
CA SER A 295 -31.30 -0.21 9.19
C SER A 295 -29.89 -0.81 9.35
N ILE A 296 -29.80 -1.86 10.17
CA ILE A 296 -28.57 -2.66 10.35
C ILE A 296 -28.16 -3.31 9.02
N GLU A 297 -29.12 -3.78 8.23
CA GLU A 297 -28.89 -4.43 6.93
C GLU A 297 -28.30 -3.47 5.88
N GLU A 298 -28.77 -2.22 5.84
CA GLU A 298 -28.21 -1.19 4.97
C GLU A 298 -26.78 -0.81 5.39
N LEU A 299 -26.55 -0.69 6.70
CA LEU A 299 -25.21 -0.40 7.22
C LEU A 299 -24.24 -1.56 6.94
N GLU A 300 -24.68 -2.80 7.09
CA GLU A 300 -23.90 -4.01 6.78
C GLU A 300 -23.41 -4.05 5.34
N LYS A 301 -24.21 -3.59 4.37
CA LYS A 301 -23.77 -3.48 2.97
C LYS A 301 -22.61 -2.51 2.78
N ILE A 302 -22.50 -1.49 3.64
CA ILE A 302 -21.48 -0.43 3.53
C ILE A 302 -20.20 -0.77 4.32
N ILE A 303 -20.35 -1.26 5.56
CA ILE A 303 -19.20 -1.49 6.45
C ILE A 303 -18.83 -2.97 6.64
N GLY A 304 -19.68 -3.88 6.16
CA GLY A 304 -19.52 -5.32 6.30
C GLY A 304 -20.02 -5.84 7.66
N LYS A 305 -20.41 -7.12 7.66
CA LYS A 305 -21.07 -7.81 8.78
C LYS A 305 -20.37 -7.64 10.12
N LEU A 306 -19.07 -7.93 10.18
CA LEU A 306 -18.26 -7.88 11.41
C LEU A 306 -18.23 -6.48 12.04
N LYS A 307 -18.08 -5.43 11.22
CA LYS A 307 -18.07 -4.04 11.73
C LYS A 307 -19.45 -3.61 12.20
N THR A 308 -20.50 -4.05 11.51
CA THR A 308 -21.88 -3.79 11.90
C THR A 308 -22.24 -4.48 13.22
N GLU A 309 -21.82 -5.73 13.42
CA GLU A 309 -22.04 -6.44 14.68
C GLU A 309 -21.36 -5.73 15.86
N LYS A 310 -20.13 -5.25 15.65
CA LYS A 310 -19.33 -4.65 16.73
C LYS A 310 -19.64 -3.17 17.01
N TYR A 311 -19.84 -2.36 15.96
CA TYR A 311 -19.96 -0.90 16.07
C TYR A 311 -21.30 -0.35 15.53
N GLY A 312 -22.09 -1.18 14.84
CA GLY A 312 -23.25 -0.73 14.07
C GLY A 312 -24.31 -0.01 14.89
N GLY A 313 -24.55 -0.44 16.13
CA GLY A 313 -25.52 0.21 17.03
C GLY A 313 -25.18 1.68 17.30
N ARG A 314 -23.91 1.96 17.67
CA ARG A 314 -23.43 3.32 17.98
C ARG A 314 -23.37 4.19 16.73
N ILE A 315 -23.01 3.60 15.58
CA ILE A 315 -22.99 4.31 14.29
C ILE A 315 -24.40 4.70 13.85
N LEU A 316 -25.37 3.78 13.91
CA LEU A 316 -26.77 4.07 13.57
C LEU A 316 -27.39 5.09 14.53
N GLU A 317 -27.03 5.05 15.81
CA GLU A 317 -27.48 6.05 16.78
C GLU A 317 -27.00 7.46 16.39
N GLU A 318 -25.75 7.61 15.97
CA GLU A 318 -25.20 8.90 15.54
C GLU A 318 -25.83 9.39 14.22
N VAL A 319 -26.09 8.48 13.28
CA VAL A 319 -26.80 8.79 12.02
C VAL A 319 -28.25 9.22 12.31
N LYS A 320 -28.96 8.52 13.19
CA LYS A 320 -30.33 8.89 13.60
C LYS A 320 -30.39 10.21 14.37
N LYS A 321 -29.43 10.46 15.27
CA LYS A 321 -29.30 11.76 15.96
C LYS A 321 -29.11 12.90 14.98
N TYR A 322 -28.37 12.67 13.90
CA TYR A 322 -28.20 13.65 12.84
C TYR A 322 -29.51 13.86 12.06
N GLY A 323 -30.15 12.78 11.62
CA GLY A 323 -31.42 12.84 10.87
C GLY A 323 -32.58 13.47 11.65
N ASN A 324 -32.62 13.28 12.98
CA ASN A 324 -33.66 13.86 13.85
C ASN A 324 -33.41 15.32 14.24
N ALA A 325 -32.19 15.86 14.03
CA ALA A 325 -31.85 17.23 14.40
C ALA A 325 -32.19 18.28 13.33
N GLU A 326 -32.59 17.87 12.11
CA GLU A 326 -32.93 18.78 10.99
C GLU A 326 -34.42 18.78 10.61
N HIS A 327 -35.31 18.94 11.60
CA HIS A 327 -36.60 19.60 11.38
C HIS A 327 -36.86 20.63 12.50
N PRO A 328 -36.33 21.85 12.33
CA PRO A 328 -37.21 23.01 12.35
C PRO A 328 -36.94 24.00 11.20
N ASN A 329 -38.01 24.72 10.87
CA ASN A 329 -38.23 25.63 9.73
C ASN A 329 -37.09 26.57 9.32
N ASN A 330 -37.05 26.80 8.01
CA ASN A 330 -36.72 28.09 7.40
C ASN A 330 -37.50 29.21 8.11
N GLU A 331 -36.86 29.95 9.01
CA GLU A 331 -37.23 31.33 9.27
C GLU A 331 -35.98 32.21 9.31
N VAL A 332 -36.05 33.24 8.48
CA VAL A 332 -35.10 34.32 8.33
C VAL A 332 -35.04 35.10 9.64
N LEU A 333 -33.84 35.26 10.21
CA LEU A 333 -33.52 36.40 11.06
C LEU A 333 -32.19 36.99 10.58
N ASN A 334 -32.33 38.12 9.89
CA ASN A 334 -31.28 39.09 9.63
C ASN A 334 -31.00 39.90 10.91
N GLU A 335 -29.83 40.54 10.91
CA GLU A 335 -29.35 41.61 11.81
C GLU A 335 -28.81 41.10 13.17
N GLU A 336 -27.59 41.42 13.61
CA GLU A 336 -26.72 42.56 13.34
C GLU A 336 -25.23 42.19 13.53
N GLU A 337 -24.37 42.86 12.77
CA GLU A 337 -22.92 42.84 12.95
C GLU A 337 -22.52 43.30 14.36
N SER A 338 -21.74 42.48 15.07
CA SER A 338 -20.76 43.02 16.02
C SER A 338 -19.39 42.41 15.74
N SER A 339 -18.47 43.32 15.50
CA SER A 339 -17.10 43.14 15.11
C SER A 339 -16.26 42.60 16.27
N GLU A 340 -15.94 41.31 16.22
CA GLU A 340 -14.71 40.82 16.84
C GLU A 340 -13.81 40.18 15.79
N ILE A 341 -12.78 40.96 15.46
CA ILE A 341 -11.62 40.62 14.65
C ILE A 341 -11.02 39.32 15.19
N ARG A 342 -11.28 38.19 14.51
CA ARG A 342 -10.48 36.97 14.72
C ARG A 342 -9.04 37.28 14.31
N PRO A 343 -8.04 37.05 15.18
CA PRO A 343 -6.67 37.28 14.80
C PRO A 343 -6.33 36.38 13.61
N PRO A 344 -5.48 36.84 12.67
CA PRO A 344 -5.08 36.01 11.55
C PRO A 344 -4.53 34.70 12.11
N ARG A 345 -5.05 33.58 11.60
CA ARG A 345 -4.51 32.23 11.85
C ARG A 345 -3.00 32.35 11.79
N LYS A 346 -2.33 32.21 12.95
CA LYS A 346 -0.88 32.04 12.98
C LYS A 346 -0.62 30.85 12.08
N LYS A 347 -0.08 31.13 10.88
CA LYS A 347 0.67 30.15 10.10
C LYS A 347 1.51 29.43 11.15
N LEU A 348 1.29 28.12 11.32
CA LEU A 348 2.26 27.29 12.01
C LEU A 348 3.58 27.63 11.34
N LYS A 349 4.42 28.41 12.05
CA LYS A 349 5.78 28.66 11.63
C LYS A 349 6.31 27.27 11.35
N LYS A 350 6.83 27.03 10.14
CA LYS A 350 7.82 25.99 9.94
C LYS A 350 8.82 26.21 11.06
N ALA A 351 8.70 25.44 12.13
CA ALA A 351 9.83 25.23 12.99
C ALA A 351 10.81 24.57 12.03
N ASN A 352 11.83 25.31 11.61
CA ASN A 352 13.08 24.72 11.18
C ASN A 352 13.61 23.92 12.38
N LYS A 353 12.98 22.79 12.70
CA LYS A 353 13.70 21.71 13.33
C LYS A 353 14.61 21.24 12.22
N GLN A 354 15.84 21.72 12.32
CA GLN A 354 16.96 21.21 11.56
C GLN A 354 16.86 19.68 11.66
N VAL A 355 16.63 19.01 10.53
CA VAL A 355 16.76 17.56 10.49
C VAL A 355 18.24 17.32 10.76
N ILE A 356 18.57 16.96 11.99
CA ILE A 356 19.94 16.62 12.35
C ILE A 356 20.20 15.24 11.74
N MET A 357 20.67 15.24 10.49
CA MET A 357 21.27 14.07 9.89
C MET A 357 22.61 13.87 10.58
N VAL A 358 22.66 12.88 11.47
CA VAL A 358 23.93 12.41 12.03
C VAL A 358 24.45 11.39 11.05
N ASP A 359 25.19 11.85 10.05
CA ASP A 359 26.02 10.97 9.23
C ASP A 359 27.15 10.43 10.09
N SER A 360 27.44 9.14 9.97
CA SER A 360 28.46 8.47 10.79
C SER A 360 29.90 8.90 10.48
N SER A 361 30.10 10.00 9.73
CA SER A 361 31.40 10.41 9.21
C SER A 361 32.00 11.66 9.84
N ASN A 362 31.31 12.46 10.68
CA ASN A 362 31.90 13.68 11.24
C ASN A 362 31.33 14.08 12.62
N ASP A 363 31.63 13.32 13.67
CA ASP A 363 31.58 13.83 15.05
C ASP A 363 32.92 13.49 15.76
N GLU A 364 34.00 14.04 15.21
CA GLU A 364 35.22 14.39 15.96
C GLU A 364 35.34 15.92 15.97
N SER A 365 34.72 16.58 16.95
CA SER A 365 35.18 17.85 17.53
C SER A 365 34.23 18.30 18.63
N ASP A 366 34.85 18.56 19.79
CA ASP A 366 34.39 19.15 21.05
C ASP A 366 33.75 18.24 22.11
#